data_AF-A0A5B1CJS0-F1
#
_entry.id   AF-A0A5B1CJS0-F1
#
_cell.length_a   1.000
_cell.length_b   1.000
_cell.length_c   1.000
_cell.angle_alpha   90.00
_cell.angle_beta   90.00
_cell.angle_gamma   90.00
#
_symmetry.space_group_name_H-M   'P 1'
#
loop_
_entity.id
_entity.type
_entity.pdbx_description
1 polymer ?
#
loop_
_entity_poly.entity_id
_entity_poly.type
_entity_poly.pdbx_seq_one_letter_code
_entity_poly.pdbx_strand_id
1 'polypeptide(L)' 'MNQSGLSYNSRKALINNIGESAGTEISNLINELVAEVEELRRTKVTITRIVPGANHDSPELIEEPV' A
#
# COMPACT_ATOMS: atom_id res chain seq x y z
N MET A 1 -7.88 6.26 12.12
CA MET A 1 -6.47 5.81 12.07
C MET A 1 -6.10 5.80 10.59
N ASN A 2 -5.26 6.68 10.04
CA ASN A 2 -4.04 7.30 10.57
C ASN A 2 -3.80 8.64 9.86
N GLN A 3 -3.24 9.64 10.54
CA GLN A 3 -2.67 10.81 9.87
C GLN A 3 -1.52 10.33 8.97
N SER A 4 -1.77 10.21 7.68
CA SER A 4 -0.78 9.79 6.69
C SER A 4 0.23 10.93 6.48
N GLY A 5 1.46 10.71 6.95
CA GLY A 5 2.57 11.67 6.83
C GLY A 5 3.18 12.03 8.19
N LEU A 6 4.20 12.89 8.16
CA LEU A 6 4.85 13.37 9.37
C LEU A 6 3.91 14.26 10.20
N SER A 7 4.01 14.21 11.53
CA SER A 7 3.33 15.19 12.38
C SER A 7 3.96 16.59 12.19
N TYR A 8 3.22 17.65 12.53
CA TYR A 8 3.77 19.01 12.50
C TYR A 8 5.05 19.13 13.34
N ASN A 9 5.05 18.53 14.54
CA ASN A 9 6.21 18.53 15.44
C ASN A 9 7.40 17.79 14.82
N SER A 10 7.16 16.66 14.15
CA SER A 10 8.20 15.90 13.46
C SER A 10 8.79 16.69 12.29
N ARG A 11 7.96 17.37 11.47
CA ARG A 11 8.44 18.25 10.39
C ARG A 11 9.28 19.40 10.93
N LYS A 12 8.82 20.06 12.00
CA LYS A 12 9.56 21.14 12.66
C LYS A 12 10.88 20.65 13.24
N ALA A 13 10.90 19.47 13.84
CA ALA A 13 12.13 18.87 14.33
C ALA A 13 13.13 18.60 13.20
N LEU A 14 12.69 18.07 12.05
CA LEU A 14 13.55 17.90 10.88
C LEU A 14 14.14 19.25 10.44
N ILE A 15 13.28 20.23 10.14
CA ILE A 15 13.71 21.56 9.69
C ILE A 15 14.73 22.19 10.64
N ASN A 16 14.51 22.08 11.95
CA ASN A 16 15.40 22.67 12.94
C ASN A 16 16.74 21.93 13.08
N ASN A 17 16.78 20.60 12.92
CA ASN A 17 17.98 19.81 13.19
C ASN A 17 18.87 19.58 11.97
N ILE A 18 18.29 19.48 10.76
CA ILE A 18 19.04 19.24 9.52
C ILE A 18 18.99 20.42 8.54
N GLY A 19 18.25 21.49 8.88
CA GLY A 19 18.09 22.68 8.06
C GLY A 19 16.79 22.69 7.25
N GLU A 20 16.34 23.88 6.87
CA GLU A 20 15.03 24.10 6.24
C GLU A 20 14.89 23.41 4.89
N SER A 21 15.90 23.53 4.02
CA SER A 21 15.90 22.90 2.70
C SER A 21 15.89 21.37 2.80
N ALA A 22 16.85 20.78 3.52
CA ALA A 22 16.94 19.33 3.70
C ALA A 22 15.74 18.76 4.47
N GLY A 23 15.26 19.46 5.50
CA GLY A 23 14.08 19.08 6.29
C GLY A 23 12.81 19.05 5.46
N THR A 24 12.65 20.00 4.55
CA THR A 24 11.52 20.05 3.62
C THR A 24 11.61 18.93 2.58
N GLU A 25 12.78 18.72 1.98
CA GLU A 25 13.00 17.67 0.98
C GLU A 25 12.67 16.27 1.52
N ILE A 26 13.21 15.93 2.71
CA ILE A 26 12.94 14.64 3.35
C ILE A 26 11.45 14.51 3.73
N SER A 27 10.84 15.59 4.21
CA SER A 27 9.41 15.57 4.55
C SER A 27 8.54 15.30 3.32
N ASN A 28 8.90 15.88 2.17
CA ASN A 28 8.19 15.67 0.91
C ASN A 28 8.35 14.23 0.44
N LEU A 29 9.59 13.72 0.42
CA LEU A 29 9.88 12.33 0.04
C LEU A 29 9.11 11.31 0.91
N ILE A 30 9.06 11.52 2.23
CA ILE A 30 8.31 10.64 3.13
C ILE A 30 6.80 10.67 2.82
N ASN A 31 6.24 11.84 2.50
CA ASN A 31 4.83 11.92 2.15
C ASN A 31 4.51 11.20 0.83
N GLU A 32 5.39 11.30 -0.17
CA GLU A 32 5.26 10.55 -1.43
C GLU A 32 5.31 9.04 -1.20
N LEU A 33 6.27 8.57 -0.38
CA LEU A 33 6.38 7.15 -0.02
C LEU A 33 5.15 6.65 0.73
N VAL A 34 4.58 7.46 1.62
CA VAL A 34 3.34 7.09 2.32
C VAL A 34 2.18 6.94 1.34
N ALA A 35 2.07 7.83 0.34
CA ALA A 35 1.05 7.72 -0.70
C ALA A 35 1.23 6.45 -1.54
N GLU A 36 2.46 6.11 -1.91
CA GLU A 36 2.77 4.88 -2.65
C GLU A 36 2.45 3.62 -1.85
N VAL A 37 2.77 3.59 -0.55
CA VAL A 37 2.41 2.47 0.34
C VAL A 37 0.89 2.31 0.47
N GLU A 38 0.15 3.41 0.59
CA GLU A 38 -1.32 3.35 0.63
C GLU A 38 -1.93 2.90 -0.69
N GLU A 39 -1.34 3.27 -1.82
CA GLU A 39 -1.72 2.74 -3.12
C GLU A 39 -1.47 1.24 -3.16
N LEU A 40 -0.26 0.76 -2.86
CA LEU A 40 0.06 -0.68 -2.80
C LEU A 40 -0.85 -1.48 -1.85
N ARG A 41 -1.29 -0.87 -0.74
CA ARG A 41 -2.27 -1.48 0.17
C ARG A 41 -3.64 -1.64 -0.48
N ARG A 42 -4.09 -0.65 -1.26
CA ARG A 42 -5.37 -0.71 -2.02
C ARG A 42 -5.26 -1.65 -3.20
N THR A 43 -4.13 -1.65 -3.90
CA THR A 43 -3.83 -2.54 -5.03
C THR A 43 -3.32 -3.91 -4.58
N LYS A 44 -3.58 -4.35 -3.33
CA LYS A 44 -3.39 -5.74 -2.91
C LYS A 44 -4.43 -6.63 -3.60
N VAL A 45 -4.35 -6.70 -4.93
CA VAL A 45 -5.05 -7.67 -5.75
C VAL A 45 -4.59 -9.06 -5.31
N THR A 46 -5.56 -9.87 -4.91
CA THR A 46 -5.44 -11.32 -4.81
C THR A 46 -4.76 -11.80 -6.09
N ILE A 47 -3.54 -12.34 -5.98
CA ILE A 47 -2.88 -12.99 -7.11
C ILE A 47 -3.78 -14.15 -7.52
N THR A 48 -4.55 -13.98 -8.59
CA THR A 48 -5.21 -15.12 -9.24
C THR A 48 -4.08 -15.95 -9.84
N ARG A 49 -3.71 -17.02 -9.15
CA ARG A 49 -2.65 -17.92 -9.59
C ARG A 49 -3.07 -18.50 -10.94
N ILE A 50 -2.53 -17.97 -12.04
CA ILE A 50 -2.65 -18.60 -13.35
C ILE A 50 -1.71 -19.81 -13.32
N VAL A 51 -2.27 -21.01 -13.12
CA VAL A 51 -1.55 -22.27 -13.23
C VAL A 51 -1.62 -22.71 -14.70
N PRO A 52 -0.51 -22.73 -15.46
CA PRO A 52 -0.52 -23.29 -16.79
C PRO A 52 -0.85 -24.79 -16.69
N GLY A 53 -2.01 -25.21 -17.22
CA GLY A 53 -2.47 -26.60 -17.22
C GLY A 53 -3.71 -26.91 -16.38
N ALA A 54 -4.31 -25.93 -15.71
CA ALA A 54 -5.66 -26.12 -15.15
C ALA A 54 -6.66 -26.08 -16.31
N ASN A 55 -7.03 -27.26 -16.82
CA ASN A 55 -8.22 -27.40 -17.64
C ASN A 55 -9.40 -26.79 -16.86
N HIS A 56 -10.23 -26.03 -17.55
CA HIS A 56 -11.52 -25.58 -17.03
C HIS A 56 -12.40 -26.81 -16.76
N ASP A 57 -12.18 -27.48 -15.63
CA ASP A 57 -13.16 -28.42 -15.10
C ASP A 57 -14.33 -27.56 -14.64
N SER A 58 -15.44 -27.76 -15.34
CA SER A 58 -16.71 -27.11 -15.11
C SER A 58 -17.11 -27.29 -13.64
N PRO A 59 -17.88 -26.36 -13.03
CA PRO A 59 -18.41 -26.60 -11.70
C PRO A 59 -19.34 -27.81 -11.79
N GLU A 60 -18.88 -28.97 -11.30
CA GLU A 60 -19.75 -30.11 -11.03
C GLU A 60 -20.79 -29.64 -10.02
N LEU A 61 -22.01 -29.46 -10.50
CA LEU A 61 -23.18 -29.27 -9.67
C LEU A 61 -23.33 -30.55 -8.83
N ILE A 62 -23.00 -30.46 -7.55
CA ILE A 62 -23.27 -31.54 -6.60
C ILE A 62 -24.79 -31.59 -6.43
N GLU A 63 -25.48 -32.50 -7.11
CA GLU A 63 -26.88 -32.81 -6.80
C GLU A 63 -26.93 -33.53 -5.45
N GLU A 64 -27.61 -32.92 -4.48
CA GLU A 64 -27.92 -33.58 -3.20
C GLU A 64 -28.93 -34.73 -3.43
N PRO A 65 -28.75 -35.91 -2.83
CA PRO A 65 -29.72 -37.00 -2.98
C PRO A 65 -30.97 -36.72 -2.14
N VAL A 66 -32.13 -37.04 -2.72
CA VAL A 66 -33.50 -36.89 -2.16
C VAL A 66 -33.76 -37.84 -0.99
#